data_AF-A0A1Y1HHY5-F1
#
_entry.id   AF-A0A1Y1HHY5-F1
#
_cell.length_a   1.000
_cell.length_b   1.000
_cell.length_c   1.000
_cell.angle_alpha   90.00
_cell.angle_beta   90.00
_cell.angle_gamma   90.00
#
_symmetry.space_group_name_H-M   'P 1'
#
loop_
_entity.id
_entity.type
_entity.pdbx_description
1 polymer ?
#
loop_
_entity_poly.entity_id
_entity_poly.type
_entity_poly.pdbx_seq_one_letter_code
_entity_poly.pdbx_strand_id
1 'polypeptide(L)'
;MTRRGPVLVSASNMELRERTKGSLVPETLKEMETDVDFQRTKQALLERGQAALTAEERKKRRRALDNLGVPSFDHFLKEQGLSPLTRKPVTTLQLNIGLYCNQACAHCHVESSPLRTEQMDERVARKVVEVLDRSPEIHTVDITGGAPELQPQFRYLVTEARRQGKEVIDRCNLTVLYEPGQEDLVDFLADNQVRIVASMPCYGPKNVDDQRGRGVFEKSIQALLDLNARGYGKEGSGLLLDLVYNPIGGFLPPLQSSLEAAYKDELSKTYGITFNSLFTITNMPIKRFADHLSRKGELQAYMELLVNNFNPAAADSVMCRDLISVGWDGTVYDCDFNQQLALGMPPGLPKSIFDIDSTASLLGARIATDNHCFGCTAGHGSSCTGAVA
;
A
#
# COMPACT_ATOMS: atom_id res chain seq x y z
N MET A 1 13.08 14.64 -32.20
CA MET A 1 11.84 15.35 -32.60
C MET A 1 10.64 14.52 -32.14
N THR A 2 10.33 14.58 -30.85
CA THR A 2 9.21 13.88 -30.23
C THR A 2 8.01 14.82 -30.19
N ARG A 3 6.89 14.41 -30.79
CA ARG A 3 5.64 15.15 -30.79
C ARG A 3 5.16 15.29 -29.34
N ARG A 4 5.11 16.52 -28.84
CA ARG A 4 4.37 16.88 -27.63
C ARG A 4 2.90 16.48 -27.86
N GLY A 5 2.39 15.54 -27.07
CA GLY A 5 0.96 15.31 -26.96
C GLY A 5 0.25 16.59 -26.48
N PRO A 6 -1.06 16.74 -26.69
CA PRO A 6 -1.78 17.95 -26.32
C PRO A 6 -1.62 18.16 -24.81
N VAL A 7 -0.95 19.25 -24.49
CA VAL A 7 -0.73 19.74 -23.15
C VAL A 7 -2.11 20.08 -22.58
N LEU A 8 -2.50 19.43 -21.49
CA LEU A 8 -3.72 19.71 -20.69
C LEU A 8 -3.66 21.09 -19.97
N VAL A 9 -2.94 22.06 -20.54
CA VAL A 9 -2.83 23.43 -20.01
C VAL A 9 -3.83 24.30 -20.75
N SER A 10 -5.10 24.21 -20.34
CA SER A 10 -6.06 25.34 -20.45
C SER A 10 -7.37 25.14 -19.69
N ALA A 11 -7.59 24.04 -18.97
CA ALA A 11 -8.80 23.93 -18.17
C ALA A 11 -8.65 24.80 -16.92
N SER A 12 -9.59 25.72 -16.68
CA SER A 12 -9.61 26.43 -15.40
C SER A 12 -9.82 25.42 -14.27
N ASN A 13 -9.31 25.69 -13.05
CA ASN A 13 -9.55 24.80 -11.89
C ASN A 13 -11.05 24.49 -11.69
N MET A 14 -11.94 25.40 -12.11
CA MET A 14 -13.38 25.20 -12.09
C MET A 14 -13.84 24.09 -13.07
N GLU A 15 -13.29 24.04 -14.29
CA GLU A 15 -13.60 22.98 -15.27
C GLU A 15 -13.05 21.61 -14.85
N LEU A 16 -11.89 21.56 -14.19
CA LEU A 16 -11.38 20.31 -13.64
C LEU A 16 -12.26 19.81 -12.48
N ARG A 17 -12.67 20.70 -11.57
CA ARG A 17 -13.60 20.37 -10.49
C ARG A 17 -14.91 19.80 -11.00
N GLU A 18 -15.54 20.41 -12.00
CA GLU A 18 -16.80 19.88 -12.55
C GLU A 18 -16.63 18.49 -13.17
N ARG A 19 -15.54 18.25 -13.92
CA ARG A 19 -15.26 16.95 -14.56
C ARG A 19 -14.92 15.84 -13.57
N THR A 20 -14.44 16.19 -12.39
CA THR A 20 -13.98 15.24 -11.37
C THR A 20 -15.02 14.95 -10.30
N LYS A 21 -16.21 15.56 -10.37
CA LYS A 21 -17.34 15.24 -9.48
C LYS A 21 -17.81 13.79 -9.63
N GLY A 22 -18.42 13.28 -8.57
CA GLY A 22 -19.10 11.99 -8.53
C GLY A 22 -18.19 10.79 -8.24
N SER A 23 -18.84 9.68 -7.92
CA SER A 23 -18.21 8.39 -7.63
C SER A 23 -17.48 7.83 -8.85
N LEU A 24 -16.34 7.17 -8.62
CA LEU A 24 -15.63 6.38 -9.64
C LEU A 24 -16.12 4.92 -9.71
N VAL A 25 -16.98 4.50 -8.78
CA VAL A 25 -17.43 3.11 -8.66
C VAL A 25 -18.14 2.62 -9.93
N PRO A 26 -19.11 3.36 -10.53
CA PRO A 26 -19.81 2.87 -11.72
C PRO A 26 -18.88 2.61 -12.91
N GLU A 27 -17.93 3.52 -13.15
CA GLU A 27 -16.92 3.38 -14.20
C GLU A 27 -15.99 2.21 -13.90
N THR A 28 -15.50 2.10 -12.67
CA THR A 28 -14.63 1.00 -12.23
C THR A 28 -15.30 -0.36 -12.44
N LEU A 29 -16.57 -0.50 -12.07
CA LEU A 29 -17.33 -1.72 -12.27
C LEU A 29 -17.48 -2.07 -13.75
N LYS A 30 -17.77 -1.09 -14.59
CA LYS A 30 -17.86 -1.29 -16.05
C LYS A 30 -16.53 -1.72 -16.66
N GLU A 31 -15.41 -1.14 -16.21
CA GLU A 31 -14.08 -1.55 -16.67
C GLU A 31 -13.79 -3.00 -16.25
N MET A 32 -14.06 -3.34 -14.99
CA MET A 32 -13.91 -4.69 -14.47
C MET A 32 -14.73 -5.73 -15.25
N GLU A 33 -15.93 -5.40 -15.70
CA GLU A 33 -16.78 -6.29 -16.53
C GLU A 33 -16.10 -6.66 -17.85
N THR A 34 -15.39 -5.72 -18.46
CA THR A 34 -14.70 -5.93 -19.74
C THR A 34 -13.27 -6.44 -19.61
N ASP A 35 -12.69 -6.33 -18.41
CA ASP A 35 -11.32 -6.76 -18.13
C ASP A 35 -11.26 -8.28 -17.88
N VAL A 36 -10.58 -8.96 -18.80
CA VAL A 36 -10.44 -10.42 -18.80
C VAL A 36 -9.70 -10.93 -17.55
N ASP A 37 -8.72 -10.17 -17.06
CA ASP A 37 -7.95 -10.54 -15.87
C ASP A 37 -8.82 -10.43 -14.62
N PHE A 38 -9.65 -9.38 -14.51
CA PHE A 38 -10.62 -9.24 -13.43
C PHE A 38 -11.68 -10.33 -13.45
N GLN A 39 -12.29 -10.62 -14.62
CA GLN A 39 -13.31 -11.66 -14.72
C GLN A 39 -12.75 -13.04 -14.36
N ARG A 40 -11.54 -13.36 -14.82
CA ARG A 40 -10.88 -14.62 -14.49
C ARG A 40 -10.56 -14.74 -13.00
N THR A 41 -10.03 -13.68 -12.40
CA THR A 41 -9.72 -13.65 -10.96
C THR A 41 -11.00 -13.79 -10.14
N LYS A 42 -12.06 -13.08 -10.52
CA LYS A 42 -13.40 -13.20 -9.90
C LYS A 42 -13.93 -14.62 -9.97
N GLN A 43 -13.89 -15.26 -11.14
CA GLN A 43 -14.34 -16.65 -11.30
C GLN A 43 -13.52 -17.61 -10.43
N ALA A 44 -12.19 -17.45 -10.41
CA ALA A 44 -11.30 -18.28 -9.61
C ALA A 44 -11.54 -18.10 -8.10
N LEU A 45 -11.83 -16.87 -7.65
CA LEU A 45 -12.22 -16.58 -6.27
C LEU A 45 -13.54 -17.25 -5.90
N LEU A 46 -14.55 -17.22 -6.78
CA LEU A 46 -15.83 -17.87 -6.55
C LEU A 46 -15.71 -19.41 -6.48
N GLU A 47 -14.90 -20.00 -7.35
CA GLU A 47 -14.75 -21.46 -7.44
C GLU A 47 -13.88 -22.05 -6.32
N ARG A 48 -12.83 -21.34 -5.92
CA ARG A 48 -11.75 -21.91 -5.10
C ARG A 48 -11.51 -21.17 -3.78
N GLY A 49 -11.98 -19.94 -3.69
CA GLY A 49 -11.73 -19.06 -2.56
C GLY A 49 -10.30 -18.49 -2.52
N GLN A 50 -10.15 -17.39 -1.79
CA GLN A 50 -8.89 -16.64 -1.65
C GLN A 50 -7.72 -17.49 -1.14
N ALA A 51 -7.97 -18.38 -0.18
CA ALA A 51 -6.94 -19.20 0.44
C ALA A 51 -6.28 -20.16 -0.56
N ALA A 52 -7.08 -20.80 -1.44
CA ALA A 52 -6.57 -21.73 -2.43
C ALA A 52 -5.76 -21.02 -3.53
N LEU A 53 -6.17 -19.80 -3.93
CA LEU A 53 -5.40 -18.99 -4.89
C LEU A 53 -4.05 -18.58 -4.30
N THR A 54 -4.06 -18.09 -3.06
CA THR A 54 -2.85 -17.70 -2.34
C THR A 54 -1.86 -18.88 -2.21
N ALA A 55 -2.36 -20.09 -1.96
CA ALA A 55 -1.53 -21.29 -1.92
C ALA A 55 -0.94 -21.68 -3.29
N GLU A 56 -1.69 -21.51 -4.38
CA GLU A 56 -1.18 -21.74 -5.74
C GLU A 56 -0.11 -20.72 -6.13
N GLU A 57 -0.37 -19.45 -5.84
CA GLU A 57 0.55 -18.34 -6.05
C GLU A 57 1.89 -18.59 -5.34
N ARG A 58 1.83 -19.04 -4.08
CA ARG A 58 3.01 -19.46 -3.31
C ARG A 58 3.77 -20.60 -3.99
N LYS A 59 3.07 -21.61 -4.50
CA LYS A 59 3.67 -22.73 -5.25
C LYS A 59 4.33 -22.26 -6.54
N LYS A 60 3.72 -21.33 -7.28
CA LYS A 60 4.30 -20.74 -8.51
C LYS A 60 5.61 -20.02 -8.21
N ARG A 61 5.64 -19.15 -7.19
CA ARG A 61 6.88 -18.49 -6.74
C ARG A 61 7.94 -19.47 -6.29
N ARG A 62 7.57 -20.52 -5.54
CA ARG A 62 8.51 -21.56 -5.11
C ARG A 62 9.16 -22.23 -6.31
N ARG A 63 8.36 -22.71 -7.27
CA ARG A 63 8.86 -23.31 -8.51
C ARG A 63 9.77 -22.37 -9.30
N ALA A 64 9.43 -21.09 -9.37
CA ALA A 64 10.26 -20.09 -10.04
C ALA A 64 11.66 -19.99 -9.39
N LEU A 65 11.74 -20.02 -8.05
CA LEU A 65 13.03 -20.03 -7.36
C LEU A 65 13.76 -21.38 -7.45
N ASP A 66 13.04 -22.50 -7.37
CA ASP A 66 13.63 -23.83 -7.53
C ASP A 66 14.31 -23.97 -8.91
N ASN A 67 13.69 -23.43 -9.97
CA ASN A 67 14.27 -23.38 -11.32
C ASN A 67 15.55 -22.53 -11.40
N LEU A 68 15.70 -21.53 -10.54
CA LEU A 68 16.92 -20.71 -10.42
C LEU A 68 17.97 -21.35 -9.51
N GLY A 69 17.66 -22.48 -8.87
CA GLY A 69 18.50 -23.09 -7.83
C GLY A 69 18.53 -22.30 -6.52
N VAL A 70 17.59 -21.36 -6.32
CA VAL A 70 17.52 -20.50 -5.14
C VAL A 70 16.63 -21.16 -4.07
N PRO A 71 17.10 -21.33 -2.84
CA PRO A 71 16.32 -21.95 -1.76
C PRO A 71 15.32 -20.95 -1.15
N SER A 72 14.67 -21.30 -0.03
CA SER A 72 13.78 -20.36 0.66
C SER A 72 14.53 -19.09 1.09
N PHE A 73 13.81 -17.98 1.25
CA PHE A 73 14.39 -16.71 1.69
C PHE A 73 15.26 -16.86 2.96
N ASP A 74 14.77 -17.57 3.98
CA ASP A 74 15.55 -17.86 5.20
C ASP A 74 16.87 -18.61 4.93
N HIS A 75 16.83 -19.58 4.02
CA HIS A 75 18.04 -20.33 3.65
C HIS A 75 19.01 -19.44 2.89
N PHE A 76 18.49 -18.61 1.98
CA PHE A 76 19.29 -17.63 1.25
C PHE A 76 19.97 -16.65 2.20
N LEU A 77 19.27 -16.10 3.21
CA LEU A 77 19.89 -15.27 4.25
C LEU A 77 21.05 -16.00 4.95
N LYS A 78 20.84 -17.26 5.31
CA LYS A 78 21.86 -18.09 5.96
C LYS A 78 23.09 -18.31 5.06
N GLU A 79 22.89 -18.56 3.76
CA GLU A 79 23.99 -18.67 2.78
C GLU A 79 24.77 -17.37 2.62
N GLN A 80 24.10 -16.22 2.78
CA GLN A 80 24.73 -14.90 2.81
C GLN A 80 25.35 -14.55 4.18
N GLY A 81 25.34 -15.46 5.16
CA GLY A 81 25.88 -15.22 6.50
C GLY A 81 25.03 -14.29 7.37
N LEU A 82 23.77 -14.07 7.02
CA LEU A 82 22.84 -13.20 7.73
C LEU A 82 21.96 -14.00 8.70
N SER A 83 21.55 -13.35 9.80
CA SER A 83 20.62 -13.92 10.76
C SER A 83 19.17 -13.84 10.25
N PRO A 84 18.28 -14.74 10.68
CA PRO A 84 16.84 -14.59 10.44
C PRO A 84 16.33 -13.24 10.91
N LEU A 85 15.29 -12.72 10.24
CA LEU A 85 14.67 -11.47 10.64
C LEU A 85 14.01 -11.61 12.02
N THR A 86 14.29 -10.65 12.89
CA THR A 86 13.76 -10.58 14.25
C THR A 86 13.18 -9.21 14.53
N ARG A 87 12.19 -9.21 15.41
CA ARG A 87 11.38 -8.07 15.81
C ARG A 87 12.18 -7.11 16.70
N LYS A 88 12.34 -5.86 16.25
CA LYS A 88 12.69 -4.68 17.05
C LYS A 88 11.44 -4.23 17.84
N PRO A 89 11.52 -3.26 18.79
CA PRO A 89 10.34 -2.73 19.45
C PRO A 89 9.28 -2.31 18.42
N VAL A 90 8.02 -2.67 18.66
CA VAL A 90 6.94 -2.33 17.72
C VAL A 90 6.58 -0.86 17.89
N THR A 91 6.97 -0.06 16.91
CA THR A 91 6.75 1.39 16.89
C THR A 91 5.56 1.79 16.03
N THR A 92 5.18 0.91 15.09
CA THR A 92 4.06 1.14 14.19
C THR A 92 3.02 0.02 14.26
N LEU A 93 1.75 0.39 14.42
CA LEU A 93 0.63 -0.52 14.26
C LEU A 93 -0.05 -0.24 12.93
N GLN A 94 0.09 -1.15 11.97
CA GLN A 94 -0.59 -1.06 10.69
C GLN A 94 -1.96 -1.73 10.77
N LEU A 95 -2.98 -1.07 10.25
CA LEU A 95 -4.37 -1.50 10.29
C LEU A 95 -4.90 -1.59 8.86
N ASN A 96 -5.09 -2.80 8.34
CA ASN A 96 -5.82 -3.01 7.10
C ASN A 96 -7.29 -3.22 7.45
N ILE A 97 -8.07 -2.13 7.38
CA ILE A 97 -9.41 -2.05 7.98
C ILE A 97 -10.54 -2.51 7.05
N GLY A 98 -10.21 -3.01 5.86
CA GLY A 98 -11.16 -3.56 4.91
C GLY A 98 -10.60 -3.57 3.49
N LEU A 99 -11.28 -4.27 2.58
CA LEU A 99 -10.80 -4.47 1.21
C LEU A 99 -11.70 -3.79 0.16
N TYR A 100 -12.80 -3.17 0.60
CA TYR A 100 -13.64 -2.33 -0.26
C TYR A 100 -12.89 -1.06 -0.68
N CYS A 101 -12.89 -0.78 -1.99
CA CYS A 101 -12.25 0.38 -2.61
C CYS A 101 -13.12 0.87 -3.77
N ASN A 102 -13.10 2.17 -4.04
CA ASN A 102 -13.73 2.73 -5.25
C ASN A 102 -12.92 2.49 -6.53
N GLN A 103 -11.66 2.03 -6.43
CA GLN A 103 -10.79 1.67 -7.56
C GLN A 103 -10.56 0.15 -7.60
N ALA A 104 -10.14 -0.36 -8.77
CA ALA A 104 -9.65 -1.73 -8.95
C ALA A 104 -8.31 -1.72 -9.68
N CYS A 105 -7.24 -1.29 -9.01
CA CYS A 105 -5.92 -1.15 -9.64
C CYS A 105 -5.35 -2.51 -10.10
N ALA A 106 -4.72 -2.53 -11.27
CA ALA A 106 -4.17 -3.75 -11.87
C ALA A 106 -3.01 -4.39 -11.07
N HIS A 107 -2.35 -3.60 -10.21
CA HIS A 107 -1.20 -4.01 -9.40
C HIS A 107 -1.51 -4.08 -7.90
N CYS A 108 -2.78 -3.95 -7.50
CA CYS A 108 -3.16 -3.88 -6.09
C CYS A 108 -2.78 -5.17 -5.36
N HIS A 109 -1.82 -5.07 -4.44
CA HIS A 109 -1.38 -6.21 -3.64
C HIS A 109 -2.39 -6.61 -2.56
N VAL A 110 -3.36 -5.74 -2.26
CA VAL A 110 -4.48 -5.98 -1.33
C VAL A 110 -5.69 -6.62 -2.05
N GLU A 111 -5.68 -6.64 -3.38
CA GLU A 111 -6.79 -7.07 -4.23
C GLU A 111 -8.11 -6.33 -3.99
N SER A 112 -8.03 -5.07 -3.57
CA SER A 112 -9.18 -4.24 -3.27
C SER A 112 -9.99 -3.88 -4.52
N SER A 113 -11.31 -3.78 -4.38
CA SER A 113 -12.24 -3.39 -5.46
C SER A 113 -13.61 -3.01 -4.90
N PRO A 114 -14.51 -2.45 -5.73
CA PRO A 114 -15.88 -2.17 -5.29
C PRO A 114 -16.73 -3.43 -5.02
N LEU A 115 -16.21 -4.62 -5.36
CA LEU A 115 -16.89 -5.90 -5.14
C LEU A 115 -16.50 -6.59 -3.83
N ARG A 116 -15.57 -6.00 -3.06
CA ARG A 116 -15.12 -6.55 -1.77
C ARG A 116 -16.07 -6.18 -0.64
N THR A 117 -16.18 -7.06 0.35
CA THR A 117 -17.13 -6.92 1.47
C THR A 117 -16.45 -7.01 2.83
N GLU A 118 -15.15 -7.25 2.85
CA GLU A 118 -14.34 -7.32 4.06
C GLU A 118 -14.24 -5.94 4.70
N GLN A 119 -14.68 -5.84 5.97
CA GLN A 119 -14.75 -4.60 6.73
C GLN A 119 -14.46 -4.89 8.20
N MET A 120 -13.70 -3.98 8.84
CA MET A 120 -13.40 -4.09 10.26
C MET A 120 -14.64 -3.81 11.11
N ASP A 121 -14.93 -4.69 12.06
CA ASP A 121 -16.03 -4.49 13.02
C ASP A 121 -15.61 -3.58 14.20
N GLU A 122 -16.61 -3.03 14.90
CA GLU A 122 -16.38 -2.15 16.06
C GLU A 122 -15.61 -2.85 17.19
N ARG A 123 -15.81 -4.15 17.38
CA ARG A 123 -15.16 -4.93 18.45
C ARG A 123 -13.65 -5.03 18.21
N VAL A 124 -13.23 -5.28 16.98
CA VAL A 124 -11.82 -5.27 16.56
C VAL A 124 -11.25 -3.86 16.72
N ALA A 125 -11.94 -2.83 16.24
CA ALA A 125 -11.49 -1.44 16.36
C ALA A 125 -11.30 -1.00 17.81
N ARG A 126 -12.24 -1.35 18.72
CA ARG A 126 -12.10 -1.11 20.16
C ARG A 126 -10.89 -1.83 20.75
N LYS A 127 -10.69 -3.10 20.39
CA LYS A 127 -9.52 -3.85 20.88
C LYS A 127 -8.20 -3.25 20.39
N VAL A 128 -8.15 -2.76 19.15
CA VAL A 128 -6.99 -2.01 18.63
C VAL A 128 -6.70 -0.79 19.51
N VAL A 129 -7.71 0.01 19.84
CA VAL A 129 -7.56 1.19 20.71
C VAL A 129 -7.05 0.81 22.11
N GLU A 130 -7.52 -0.30 22.68
CA GLU A 130 -7.02 -0.83 23.96
C GLU A 130 -5.54 -1.25 23.88
N VAL A 131 -5.14 -1.92 22.78
CA VAL A 131 -3.74 -2.34 22.59
C VAL A 131 -2.83 -1.14 22.40
N LEU A 132 -3.28 -0.10 21.70
CA LEU A 132 -2.54 1.16 21.55
C LEU A 132 -2.29 1.85 22.89
N ASP A 133 -3.29 1.88 23.77
CA ASP A 133 -3.19 2.46 25.12
C ASP A 133 -2.16 1.71 25.99
N ARG A 134 -2.11 0.38 25.86
CA ARG A 134 -1.20 -0.51 26.60
C ARG A 134 0.17 -0.70 25.95
N SER A 135 0.42 -0.05 24.82
CA SER A 135 1.66 -0.19 24.04
C SER A 135 2.29 1.19 23.82
N PRO A 136 2.98 1.75 24.84
CA PRO A 136 3.52 3.10 24.76
C PRO A 136 4.57 3.28 23.64
N GLU A 137 5.24 2.20 23.24
CA GLU A 137 6.26 2.23 22.18
C GLU A 137 5.67 2.47 20.78
N ILE A 138 4.38 2.17 20.59
CA ILE A 138 3.71 2.52 19.33
C ILE A 138 3.52 4.02 19.30
N HIS A 139 4.16 4.70 18.37
CA HIS A 139 3.97 6.12 18.12
C HIS A 139 3.21 6.40 16.82
N THR A 140 3.11 5.41 15.92
CA THR A 140 2.46 5.57 14.61
C THR A 140 1.37 4.51 14.40
N VAL A 141 0.20 4.96 13.93
CA VAL A 141 -0.88 4.11 13.43
C VAL A 141 -0.98 4.29 11.93
N ASP A 142 -0.72 3.23 11.16
CA ASP A 142 -0.71 3.25 9.70
C ASP A 142 -1.98 2.59 9.15
N ILE A 143 -2.95 3.37 8.71
CA ILE A 143 -4.26 2.88 8.27
C ILE A 143 -4.27 2.68 6.76
N THR A 144 -4.57 1.45 6.35
CA THR A 144 -4.59 0.97 4.96
C THR A 144 -5.83 0.13 4.68
N GLY A 145 -5.91 -0.43 3.47
CA GLY A 145 -6.99 -1.34 3.07
C GLY A 145 -7.32 -1.21 1.59
N GLY A 146 -8.60 -1.02 1.29
CA GLY A 146 -9.06 -0.71 -0.06
C GLY A 146 -9.00 0.77 -0.36
N ALA A 147 -10.06 1.49 -0.03
CA ALA A 147 -9.90 2.86 0.43
C ALA A 147 -10.31 2.87 1.91
N PRO A 148 -9.35 3.00 2.86
CA PRO A 148 -9.68 2.94 4.29
C PRO A 148 -10.75 3.95 4.68
N GLU A 149 -10.82 5.11 4.03
CA GLU A 149 -11.72 6.21 4.32
C GLU A 149 -13.21 5.86 4.09
N LEU A 150 -13.48 4.82 3.28
CA LEU A 150 -14.82 4.27 3.04
C LEU A 150 -15.26 3.26 4.10
N GLN A 151 -14.38 2.92 5.05
CA GLN A 151 -14.69 1.92 6.08
C GLN A 151 -15.35 2.56 7.31
N PRO A 152 -16.35 1.91 7.92
CA PRO A 152 -17.09 2.47 9.06
C PRO A 152 -16.20 2.88 10.24
N GLN A 153 -15.10 2.16 10.47
CA GLN A 153 -14.24 2.37 11.63
C GLN A 153 -13.10 3.38 11.39
N PHE A 154 -12.95 3.91 10.17
CA PHE A 154 -11.83 4.80 9.83
C PHE A 154 -11.78 6.04 10.74
N ARG A 155 -12.87 6.80 10.79
CA ARG A 155 -12.93 8.04 11.56
C ARG A 155 -12.75 7.79 13.07
N TYR A 156 -13.33 6.71 13.58
CA TYR A 156 -13.17 6.30 14.98
C TYR A 156 -11.69 5.99 15.31
N LEU A 157 -11.01 5.18 14.49
CA LEU A 157 -9.61 4.81 14.70
C LEU A 157 -8.68 6.02 14.62
N VAL A 158 -8.91 6.91 13.64
CA VAL A 158 -8.16 8.17 13.50
C VAL A 158 -8.30 9.01 14.77
N THR A 159 -9.53 9.30 15.18
CA THR A 159 -9.78 10.17 16.34
C THR A 159 -9.22 9.58 17.63
N GLU A 160 -9.39 8.28 17.89
CA GLU A 160 -8.85 7.64 19.10
C GLU A 160 -7.32 7.59 19.10
N ALA A 161 -6.68 7.27 17.97
CA ALA A 161 -5.23 7.28 17.87
C ALA A 161 -4.65 8.70 18.11
N ARG A 162 -5.28 9.73 17.52
CA ARG A 162 -4.87 11.13 17.77
C ARG A 162 -5.12 11.58 19.21
N ARG A 163 -6.22 11.15 19.83
CA ARG A 163 -6.50 11.42 21.27
C ARG A 163 -5.43 10.82 22.17
N GLN A 164 -4.84 9.68 21.78
CA GLN A 164 -3.71 9.06 22.47
C GLN A 164 -2.34 9.65 22.07
N GLY A 165 -2.31 10.73 21.28
CA GLY A 165 -1.08 11.41 20.87
C GLY A 165 -0.28 10.68 19.79
N LYS A 166 -0.85 9.69 19.10
CA LYS A 166 -0.17 8.92 18.05
C LYS A 166 -0.16 9.69 16.73
N GLU A 167 0.89 9.56 15.94
CA GLU A 167 0.85 9.92 14.51
C GLU A 167 -0.10 8.95 13.79
N VAL A 168 -0.94 9.48 12.90
CA VAL A 168 -1.81 8.66 12.05
C VAL A 168 -1.42 8.87 10.60
N ILE A 169 -1.17 7.76 9.90
CA ILE A 169 -0.94 7.73 8.46
C ILE A 169 -2.20 7.19 7.78
N ASP A 170 -2.65 7.89 6.75
CA ASP A 170 -3.71 7.45 5.85
C ASP A 170 -3.12 7.07 4.48
N ARG A 171 -3.27 5.79 4.11
CA ARG A 171 -2.88 5.26 2.79
C ARG A 171 -3.95 5.54 1.76
N CYS A 172 -3.98 6.79 1.32
CA CYS A 172 -5.04 7.34 0.48
C CYS A 172 -4.85 7.01 -1.01
N ASN A 173 -5.95 6.72 -1.71
CA ASN A 173 -5.95 6.52 -3.16
C ASN A 173 -6.30 7.80 -3.97
N LEU A 174 -6.45 8.93 -3.28
CA LEU A 174 -6.86 10.27 -3.74
C LEU A 174 -8.29 10.39 -4.27
N THR A 175 -8.77 9.47 -5.11
CA THR A 175 -10.10 9.63 -5.73
C THR A 175 -11.25 9.39 -4.75
N VAL A 176 -10.97 8.74 -3.62
CA VAL A 176 -11.93 8.52 -2.52
C VAL A 176 -12.52 9.82 -1.95
N LEU A 177 -11.81 10.95 -2.07
CA LEU A 177 -12.29 12.27 -1.64
C LEU A 177 -13.57 12.72 -2.35
N TYR A 178 -13.93 12.10 -3.47
CA TYR A 178 -15.14 12.44 -4.24
C TYR A 178 -16.24 11.40 -4.15
N GLU A 179 -16.04 10.37 -3.34
CA GLU A 179 -17.08 9.37 -3.10
C GLU A 179 -18.20 9.95 -2.23
N PRO A 180 -19.47 9.53 -2.44
CA PRO A 180 -20.58 10.00 -1.61
C PRO A 180 -20.32 9.77 -0.12
N GLY A 181 -20.55 10.80 0.70
CA GLY A 181 -20.30 10.76 2.14
C GLY A 181 -18.86 11.11 2.56
N GLN A 182 -18.00 11.51 1.61
CA GLN A 182 -16.63 11.97 1.88
C GLN A 182 -16.43 13.47 1.63
N GLU A 183 -17.53 14.23 1.53
CA GLU A 183 -17.49 15.66 1.23
C GLU A 183 -16.71 16.48 2.28
N ASP A 184 -16.67 16.01 3.53
CA ASP A 184 -15.94 16.61 4.65
C ASP A 184 -14.57 15.96 4.91
N LEU A 185 -14.17 14.95 4.12
CA LEU A 185 -13.00 14.11 4.42
C LEU A 185 -11.71 14.93 4.50
N VAL A 186 -11.49 15.87 3.59
CA VAL A 186 -10.29 16.73 3.60
C VAL A 186 -10.20 17.54 4.89
N ASP A 187 -11.32 18.08 5.36
CA ASP A 187 -11.37 18.84 6.61
C ASP A 187 -11.15 17.92 7.81
N PHE A 188 -11.80 16.74 7.83
CA PHE A 188 -11.60 15.74 8.88
C PHE A 188 -10.13 15.31 9.01
N LEU A 189 -9.45 15.01 7.89
CA LEU A 189 -8.05 14.62 7.88
C LEU A 189 -7.16 15.75 8.41
N ALA A 190 -7.41 16.99 7.96
CA ALA A 190 -6.65 18.17 8.38
C ALA A 190 -6.83 18.48 9.87
N ASP A 191 -8.07 18.44 10.36
CA ASP A 191 -8.41 18.74 11.76
C ASP A 191 -7.83 17.70 12.73
N ASN A 192 -7.68 16.46 12.26
CA ASN A 192 -7.00 15.40 13.00
C ASN A 192 -5.48 15.35 12.72
N GLN A 193 -4.95 16.24 11.88
CA GLN A 193 -3.53 16.27 11.46
C GLN A 193 -3.04 14.91 10.96
N VAL A 194 -3.87 14.22 10.18
CA VAL A 194 -3.51 12.94 9.57
C VAL A 194 -2.46 13.18 8.50
N ARG A 195 -1.39 12.40 8.52
CA ARG A 195 -0.39 12.37 7.45
C ARG A 195 -0.95 11.55 6.29
N ILE A 196 -1.03 12.16 5.11
CA ILE A 196 -1.54 11.49 3.92
C ILE A 196 -0.36 10.92 3.14
N VAL A 197 -0.38 9.61 2.88
CA VAL A 197 0.56 8.97 1.96
C VAL A 197 -0.22 8.46 0.76
N ALA A 198 -0.25 9.28 -0.28
CA ALA A 198 -1.13 9.14 -1.42
C ALA A 198 -0.49 8.33 -2.56
N SER A 199 -1.24 7.38 -3.12
CA SER A 199 -0.76 6.56 -4.23
C SER A 199 -0.81 7.31 -5.56
N MET A 200 0.33 7.76 -6.08
CA MET A 200 0.46 8.51 -7.34
C MET A 200 1.64 7.95 -8.16
N PRO A 201 1.42 6.87 -8.94
CA PRO A 201 2.50 6.10 -9.56
C PRO A 201 3.22 6.80 -10.71
N CYS A 202 2.64 7.88 -11.23
CA CYS A 202 3.23 8.71 -12.27
C CYS A 202 2.60 10.10 -12.21
N TYR A 203 3.30 11.12 -12.70
CA TYR A 203 2.72 12.44 -12.99
C TYR A 203 2.12 12.51 -14.42
N GLY A 204 2.21 11.43 -15.20
CA GLY A 204 1.67 11.33 -16.55
C GLY A 204 0.28 10.68 -16.59
N PRO A 205 -0.71 11.25 -17.32
CA PRO A 205 -2.09 10.77 -17.32
C PRO A 205 -2.24 9.34 -17.79
N LYS A 206 -1.61 9.00 -18.93
CA LYS A 206 -1.70 7.65 -19.49
C LYS A 206 -1.20 6.59 -18.51
N ASN A 207 -0.07 6.84 -17.86
CA ASN A 207 0.55 5.90 -16.93
C ASN A 207 -0.33 5.65 -15.70
N VAL A 208 -0.93 6.70 -15.15
CA VAL A 208 -1.83 6.58 -14.00
C VAL A 208 -3.09 5.83 -14.39
N ASP A 209 -3.72 6.20 -15.51
CA ASP A 209 -4.98 5.58 -15.94
C ASP A 209 -4.79 4.11 -16.37
N ASP A 210 -3.71 3.77 -17.07
CA ASP A 210 -3.37 2.39 -17.43
C ASP A 210 -3.23 1.49 -16.19
N GLN A 211 -2.75 2.04 -15.08
CA GLN A 211 -2.40 1.27 -13.88
C GLN A 211 -3.51 1.24 -12.82
N ARG A 212 -4.30 2.31 -12.74
CA ARG A 212 -5.28 2.54 -11.66
C ARG A 212 -6.74 2.58 -12.12
N GLY A 213 -6.98 2.73 -13.43
CA GLY A 213 -8.32 2.86 -14.00
C GLY A 213 -8.53 4.22 -14.65
N ARG A 214 -9.46 4.30 -15.60
CA ARG A 214 -9.70 5.52 -16.39
C ARG A 214 -10.22 6.66 -15.54
N GLY A 215 -9.73 7.87 -15.79
CA GLY A 215 -10.18 9.08 -15.10
C GLY A 215 -9.63 9.22 -13.68
N VAL A 216 -8.80 8.28 -13.22
CA VAL A 216 -8.12 8.37 -11.94
C VAL A 216 -7.15 9.54 -11.95
N PHE A 217 -6.41 9.78 -13.05
CA PHE A 217 -5.45 10.88 -13.10
C PHE A 217 -6.07 12.24 -12.81
N GLU A 218 -7.13 12.61 -13.54
CA GLU A 218 -7.77 13.92 -13.36
C GLU A 218 -8.32 14.11 -11.94
N LYS A 219 -8.97 13.07 -11.38
CA LYS A 219 -9.46 13.09 -9.99
C LYS A 219 -8.30 13.20 -8.99
N SER A 220 -7.20 12.49 -9.21
CA SER A 220 -6.01 12.58 -8.36
C SER A 220 -5.39 13.98 -8.38
N ILE A 221 -5.28 14.62 -9.55
CA ILE A 221 -4.80 16.01 -9.64
C ILE A 221 -5.72 16.96 -8.88
N GLN A 222 -7.04 16.83 -9.04
CA GLN A 222 -7.98 17.66 -8.29
C GLN A 222 -7.87 17.44 -6.78
N ALA A 223 -7.70 16.18 -6.35
CA ALA A 223 -7.57 15.83 -4.92
C ALA A 223 -6.33 16.47 -4.30
N LEU A 224 -5.19 16.41 -5.01
CA LEU A 224 -3.95 17.06 -4.56
C LEU A 224 -4.11 18.59 -4.47
N LEU A 225 -4.83 19.21 -5.41
CA LEU A 225 -5.13 20.64 -5.35
C LEU A 225 -5.99 21.00 -4.14
N ASP A 226 -7.02 20.21 -3.84
CA ASP A 226 -7.92 20.44 -2.70
C ASP A 226 -7.19 20.23 -1.36
N LEU A 227 -6.33 19.22 -1.28
CA LEU A 227 -5.44 19.00 -0.13
C LEU A 227 -4.46 20.18 0.05
N ASN A 228 -3.78 20.62 -1.01
CA ASN A 228 -2.91 21.79 -0.95
C ASN A 228 -3.66 23.06 -0.56
N ALA A 229 -4.90 23.24 -1.01
CA ALA A 229 -5.73 24.37 -0.61
C ALA A 229 -5.96 24.36 0.91
N ARG A 230 -6.13 23.19 1.52
CA ARG A 230 -6.27 23.04 2.99
C ARG A 230 -4.96 23.17 3.77
N GLY A 231 -3.81 23.07 3.10
CA GLY A 231 -2.50 23.29 3.69
C GLY A 231 -1.53 22.11 3.57
N TYR A 232 -2.02 20.94 3.15
CA TYR A 232 -1.19 19.76 2.96
C TYR A 232 -0.03 20.01 1.99
N GLY A 233 1.16 19.49 2.30
CA GLY A 233 2.32 19.64 1.43
C GLY A 233 2.93 21.04 1.40
N LYS A 234 2.40 21.99 2.19
CA LYS A 234 2.95 23.35 2.32
C LYS A 234 3.85 23.43 3.54
N GLU A 235 5.01 24.06 3.36
CA GLU A 235 5.96 24.32 4.44
C GLU A 235 5.31 25.12 5.57
N GLY A 236 5.61 24.75 6.82
CA GLY A 236 5.08 25.42 8.02
C GLY A 236 3.62 25.12 8.39
N SER A 237 2.87 24.36 7.58
CA SER A 237 1.48 24.00 7.87
C SER A 237 1.31 22.93 8.95
N GLY A 238 2.31 22.05 9.11
CA GLY A 238 2.19 20.83 9.91
C GLY A 238 1.32 19.72 9.27
N LEU A 239 0.78 19.94 8.06
CA LEU A 239 -0.03 18.97 7.33
C LEU A 239 0.81 18.25 6.26
N LEU A 240 1.13 16.98 6.52
CA LEU A 240 2.05 16.20 5.70
C LEU A 240 1.31 15.45 4.59
N LEU A 241 1.78 15.66 3.34
CA LEU A 241 1.33 14.95 2.15
C LEU A 241 2.54 14.37 1.44
N ASP A 242 2.61 13.05 1.40
CA ASP A 242 3.63 12.31 0.67
C ASP A 242 2.99 11.56 -0.49
N LEU A 243 3.77 11.35 -1.55
CA LEU A 243 3.34 10.61 -2.73
C LEU A 243 4.08 9.27 -2.82
N VAL A 244 3.42 8.26 -3.37
CA VAL A 244 4.00 6.94 -3.60
C VAL A 244 4.14 6.68 -5.08
N TYR A 245 5.38 6.42 -5.50
CA TYR A 245 5.72 5.87 -6.80
C TYR A 245 5.86 4.35 -6.72
N ASN A 246 5.25 3.65 -7.68
CA ASN A 246 5.55 2.27 -7.95
C ASN A 246 5.66 2.03 -9.47
N PRO A 247 6.65 1.23 -9.93
CA PRO A 247 6.87 1.01 -11.36
C PRO A 247 5.67 0.40 -12.10
N ILE A 248 5.57 0.65 -13.40
CA ILE A 248 4.69 -0.12 -14.29
C ILE A 248 5.48 -1.34 -14.76
N GLY A 249 5.16 -2.52 -14.22
CA GLY A 249 5.76 -3.80 -14.61
C GLY A 249 6.87 -4.30 -13.68
N GLY A 250 7.61 -5.29 -14.17
CA GLY A 250 8.62 -6.06 -13.42
C GLY A 250 10.01 -5.43 -13.38
N PHE A 251 10.11 -4.21 -12.86
CA PHE A 251 11.40 -3.51 -12.69
C PHE A 251 11.55 -2.98 -11.26
N LEU A 252 12.79 -2.76 -10.84
CA LEU A 252 13.07 -2.06 -9.59
C LEU A 252 12.86 -0.54 -9.79
N PRO A 253 12.39 0.18 -8.75
CA PRO A 253 12.24 1.63 -8.86
C PRO A 253 13.61 2.32 -9.00
N PRO A 254 13.65 3.48 -9.67
CA PRO A 254 14.86 4.30 -9.72
C PRO A 254 15.15 4.90 -8.32
N LEU A 255 16.28 5.60 -8.21
CA LEU A 255 16.67 6.28 -6.99
C LEU A 255 15.60 7.29 -6.54
N GLN A 256 15.15 7.17 -5.29
CA GLN A 256 14.04 7.97 -4.74
C GLN A 256 14.30 9.46 -4.84
N SER A 257 15.51 9.94 -4.51
CA SER A 257 15.86 11.36 -4.51
C SER A 257 15.78 12.00 -5.91
N SER A 258 16.26 11.30 -6.93
CA SER A 258 16.17 11.77 -8.32
C SER A 258 14.73 11.83 -8.81
N LEU A 259 13.93 10.82 -8.46
CA LEU A 259 12.53 10.79 -8.86
C LEU A 259 11.69 11.82 -8.09
N GLU A 260 11.97 12.03 -6.81
CA GLU A 260 11.31 13.06 -5.99
C GLU A 260 11.49 14.44 -6.60
N ALA A 261 12.72 14.80 -7.00
CA ALA A 261 13.00 16.07 -7.64
C ALA A 261 12.21 16.25 -8.94
N ALA A 262 12.13 15.21 -9.78
CA ALA A 262 11.36 15.23 -11.01
C ALA A 262 9.85 15.39 -10.75
N TYR A 263 9.30 14.70 -9.75
CA TYR A 263 7.89 14.83 -9.35
C TYR A 263 7.58 16.23 -8.85
N LYS A 264 8.42 16.77 -7.97
CA LYS A 264 8.24 18.13 -7.42
C LYS A 264 8.27 19.17 -8.54
N ASP A 265 9.20 19.05 -9.47
CA ASP A 265 9.33 19.96 -10.60
C ASP A 265 8.10 19.92 -11.52
N GLU A 266 7.69 18.73 -11.96
CA GLU A 266 6.58 18.57 -12.91
C GLU A 266 5.24 18.93 -12.29
N LEU A 267 4.91 18.43 -11.09
CA LEU A 267 3.62 18.71 -10.44
C LEU A 267 3.49 20.19 -10.07
N SER A 268 4.58 20.83 -9.65
CA SER A 268 4.58 22.27 -9.36
C SER A 268 4.44 23.12 -10.63
N LYS A 269 5.24 22.86 -11.67
CA LYS A 269 5.19 23.64 -12.92
C LYS A 269 3.88 23.48 -13.68
N THR A 270 3.34 22.26 -13.72
CA THR A 270 2.18 21.95 -14.56
C THR A 270 0.87 22.22 -13.83
N TYR A 271 0.80 21.98 -12.51
CA TYR A 271 -0.45 22.06 -11.75
C TYR A 271 -0.38 22.97 -10.51
N GLY A 272 0.79 23.48 -10.13
CA GLY A 272 0.95 24.26 -8.89
C GLY A 272 0.87 23.42 -7.62
N ILE A 273 1.09 22.10 -7.71
CA ILE A 273 0.98 21.16 -6.60
C ILE A 273 2.32 21.05 -5.85
N THR A 274 2.26 21.02 -4.53
CA THR A 274 3.40 20.75 -3.65
C THR A 274 3.14 19.55 -2.74
N PHE A 275 4.19 18.84 -2.34
CA PHE A 275 4.15 17.70 -1.42
C PHE A 275 5.48 17.58 -0.67
N ASN A 276 5.50 16.83 0.44
CA ASN A 276 6.63 16.72 1.35
C ASN A 276 7.69 15.74 0.82
N SER A 277 7.35 14.46 0.65
CA SER A 277 8.27 13.42 0.19
C SER A 277 7.67 12.49 -0.86
N LEU A 278 8.52 11.90 -1.69
CA LEU A 278 8.16 10.82 -2.62
C LEU A 278 8.74 9.51 -2.09
N PHE A 279 7.91 8.48 -1.99
CA PHE A 279 8.30 7.14 -1.61
C PHE A 279 8.31 6.21 -2.81
N THR A 280 9.44 5.57 -3.08
CA THR A 280 9.51 4.54 -4.12
C THR A 280 9.26 3.17 -3.52
N ILE A 281 8.40 2.38 -4.17
CA ILE A 281 8.04 1.03 -3.72
C ILE A 281 8.30 0.04 -4.85
N THR A 282 8.91 -1.10 -4.49
CA THR A 282 9.04 -2.25 -5.38
C THR A 282 7.71 -2.99 -5.45
N ASN A 283 7.22 -3.29 -6.66
CA ASN A 283 5.99 -4.07 -6.79
C ASN A 283 6.19 -5.47 -6.19
N MET A 284 5.49 -5.79 -5.11
CA MET A 284 5.63 -7.08 -4.48
C MET A 284 5.12 -8.19 -5.40
N PRO A 285 5.85 -9.31 -5.57
CA PRO A 285 5.48 -10.41 -6.46
C PRO A 285 4.34 -11.24 -5.86
N ILE A 286 3.23 -10.58 -5.49
CA ILE A 286 2.05 -11.18 -4.88
C ILE A 286 0.77 -10.75 -5.60
N LYS A 287 -0.31 -11.51 -5.41
CA LYS A 287 -1.66 -11.21 -5.87
C LYS A 287 -1.74 -10.83 -7.35
N ARG A 288 -2.51 -9.78 -7.70
CA ARG A 288 -2.73 -9.32 -9.08
C ARG A 288 -1.43 -9.14 -9.86
N PHE A 289 -0.38 -8.64 -9.21
CA PHE A 289 0.91 -8.47 -9.86
C PHE A 289 1.62 -9.80 -10.14
N ALA A 290 1.62 -10.74 -9.17
CA ALA A 290 2.15 -12.10 -9.40
C ALA A 290 1.39 -12.83 -10.50
N ASP A 291 0.07 -12.71 -10.51
CA ASP A 291 -0.79 -13.35 -11.51
C ASP A 291 -0.54 -12.76 -12.90
N HIS A 292 -0.36 -11.43 -12.99
CA HIS A 292 0.04 -10.75 -14.23
C HIS A 292 1.38 -11.27 -14.76
N LEU A 293 2.42 -11.30 -13.92
CA LEU A 293 3.73 -11.83 -14.28
C LEU A 293 3.66 -13.30 -14.69
N SER A 294 2.89 -14.12 -13.97
CA SER A 294 2.73 -15.54 -14.29
C SER A 294 2.05 -15.75 -15.64
N ARG A 295 1.06 -14.94 -16.01
CA ARG A 295 0.39 -15.04 -17.32
C ARG A 295 1.30 -14.67 -18.48
N LYS A 296 2.16 -13.67 -18.28
CA LYS A 296 3.15 -13.24 -19.28
C LYS A 296 4.39 -14.14 -19.35
N GLY A 297 4.53 -15.11 -18.46
CA GLY A 297 5.74 -15.92 -18.35
C GLY A 297 6.93 -15.15 -17.76
N GLU A 298 6.69 -14.01 -17.13
CA GLU A 298 7.70 -13.08 -16.61
C GLU A 298 8.03 -13.32 -15.13
N LEU A 299 7.25 -14.16 -14.44
CA LEU A 299 7.42 -14.39 -12.99
C LEU A 299 8.82 -14.89 -12.62
N GLN A 300 9.39 -15.81 -13.40
CA GLN A 300 10.74 -16.33 -13.13
C GLN A 300 11.80 -15.23 -13.28
N ALA A 301 11.78 -14.50 -14.39
CA ALA A 301 12.70 -13.40 -14.64
C ALA A 301 12.58 -12.28 -13.59
N TYR A 302 11.36 -12.01 -13.12
CA TYR A 302 11.14 -11.04 -12.06
C TYR A 302 11.69 -11.51 -10.71
N MET A 303 11.46 -12.78 -10.34
CA MET A 303 12.05 -13.33 -9.12
C MET A 303 13.59 -13.33 -9.19
N GLU A 304 14.17 -13.64 -10.35
CA GLU A 304 15.61 -13.55 -10.58
C GLU A 304 16.13 -12.11 -10.39
N LEU A 305 15.44 -11.12 -10.94
CA LEU A 305 15.77 -9.70 -10.71
C LEU A 305 15.81 -9.35 -9.22
N LEU A 306 14.82 -9.78 -8.45
CA LEU A 306 14.75 -9.49 -7.01
C LEU A 306 15.89 -10.17 -6.23
N VAL A 307 16.19 -11.44 -6.55
CA VAL A 307 17.27 -12.20 -5.88
C VAL A 307 18.64 -11.61 -6.22
N ASN A 308 18.90 -11.33 -7.51
CA ASN A 308 20.17 -10.77 -7.97
C ASN A 308 20.46 -9.36 -7.43
N ASN A 309 19.42 -8.65 -6.98
CA ASN A 309 19.53 -7.33 -6.38
C ASN A 309 19.31 -7.35 -4.87
N PHE A 310 19.41 -8.50 -4.20
CA PHE A 310 19.30 -8.57 -2.74
C PHE A 310 20.32 -7.64 -2.07
N ASN A 311 19.82 -6.79 -1.16
CA ASN A 311 20.60 -5.82 -0.43
C ASN A 311 20.54 -6.11 1.09
N PRO A 312 21.65 -6.52 1.72
CA PRO A 312 21.71 -6.78 3.15
C PRO A 312 21.33 -5.56 4.02
N ALA A 313 21.66 -4.34 3.59
CA ALA A 313 21.29 -3.13 4.32
C ALA A 313 19.77 -2.92 4.28
N ALA A 314 19.12 -3.20 3.15
CA ALA A 314 17.67 -3.17 3.06
C ALA A 314 17.04 -4.21 3.99
N ALA A 315 17.62 -5.42 4.07
CA ALA A 315 17.14 -6.48 4.94
C ALA A 315 17.18 -6.13 6.44
N ASP A 316 18.13 -5.31 6.90
CA ASP A 316 18.16 -4.85 8.30
C ASP A 316 17.16 -3.71 8.60
N SER A 317 16.69 -3.04 7.55
CA SER A 317 15.81 -1.87 7.61
C SER A 317 14.37 -2.14 7.12
N VAL A 318 14.01 -3.39 6.83
CA VAL A 318 12.64 -3.70 6.41
C VAL A 318 11.63 -3.39 7.52
N MET A 319 10.49 -2.80 7.14
CA MET A 319 9.42 -2.37 8.05
C MET A 319 8.87 -3.47 8.96
N CYS A 320 8.88 -4.74 8.54
CA CYS A 320 8.37 -5.82 9.37
C CYS A 320 9.21 -6.05 10.64
N ARG A 321 10.34 -5.35 10.81
CA ARG A 321 11.14 -5.39 12.03
C ARG A 321 10.52 -4.56 13.15
N ASP A 322 9.77 -3.50 12.89
CA ASP A 322 9.18 -2.62 13.91
C ASP A 322 7.69 -2.33 13.71
N LEU A 323 7.05 -2.98 12.73
CA LEU A 323 5.61 -2.86 12.45
C LEU A 323 4.89 -4.21 12.49
N ILE A 324 3.74 -4.29 13.16
CA ILE A 324 2.80 -5.41 12.97
C ILE A 324 1.57 -4.94 12.19
N SER A 325 0.96 -5.84 11.41
CA SER A 325 -0.28 -5.57 10.68
C SER A 325 -1.46 -6.30 11.32
N VAL A 326 -2.56 -5.59 11.51
CA VAL A 326 -3.84 -6.12 12.00
C VAL A 326 -4.85 -6.08 10.86
N GLY A 327 -5.40 -7.24 10.53
CA GLY A 327 -6.46 -7.35 9.54
C GLY A 327 -7.81 -6.89 10.07
N TRP A 328 -8.74 -6.67 9.14
CA TRP A 328 -10.12 -6.27 9.41
C TRP A 328 -10.85 -7.25 10.35
N ASP A 329 -10.46 -8.52 10.34
CA ASP A 329 -10.99 -9.59 11.21
C ASP A 329 -10.29 -9.66 12.58
N GLY A 330 -9.27 -8.83 12.80
CA GLY A 330 -8.43 -8.82 13.99
C GLY A 330 -7.29 -9.84 13.95
N THR A 331 -7.04 -10.53 12.84
CA THR A 331 -5.87 -11.42 12.70
C THR A 331 -4.58 -10.57 12.65
N VAL A 332 -3.52 -11.03 13.32
CA VAL A 332 -2.23 -10.33 13.39
C VAL A 332 -1.21 -10.99 12.48
N TYR A 333 -0.41 -10.15 11.81
CA TYR A 333 0.63 -10.54 10.87
C TYR A 333 1.89 -9.71 11.09
N ASP A 334 3.03 -10.23 10.63
CA ASP A 334 4.29 -9.50 10.76
C ASP A 334 4.36 -8.24 9.86
N CYS A 335 3.55 -8.17 8.80
CA CYS A 335 3.39 -7.01 7.91
C CYS A 335 2.17 -7.20 6.98
N ASP A 336 1.78 -6.15 6.23
CA ASP A 336 0.67 -6.22 5.27
C ASP A 336 0.90 -7.24 4.15
N PHE A 337 2.13 -7.44 3.65
CA PHE A 337 2.37 -8.49 2.63
C PHE A 337 2.17 -9.91 3.17
N ASN A 338 2.56 -10.15 4.42
CA ASN A 338 2.26 -11.39 5.12
C ASN A 338 0.74 -11.57 5.27
N GLN A 339 0.03 -10.50 5.63
CA GLN A 339 -1.43 -10.49 5.69
C GLN A 339 -2.06 -10.88 4.35
N GLN A 340 -1.65 -10.24 3.25
CA GLN A 340 -2.22 -10.54 1.94
C GLN A 340 -1.95 -12.00 1.53
N LEU A 341 -0.82 -12.57 1.95
CA LEU A 341 -0.49 -13.98 1.71
C LEU A 341 -1.05 -14.96 2.75
N ALA A 342 -1.86 -14.50 3.71
CA ALA A 342 -2.31 -15.30 4.86
C ALA A 342 -1.14 -16.01 5.57
N LEU A 343 0.04 -15.40 5.59
CA LEU A 343 1.23 -15.87 6.27
C LEU A 343 1.22 -15.35 7.71
N GLY A 344 0.47 -16.05 8.57
CA GLY A 344 0.33 -15.67 9.98
C GLY A 344 1.64 -15.64 10.77
N MET A 345 1.58 -15.05 11.96
CA MET A 345 2.70 -14.99 12.90
C MET A 345 3.30 -16.40 13.16
N PRO A 346 4.62 -16.51 13.41
CA PRO A 346 5.25 -17.78 13.77
C PRO A 346 4.57 -18.52 14.95
N PRO A 347 4.72 -19.86 15.03
CA PRO A 347 4.11 -20.64 16.10
C PRO A 347 4.51 -20.13 17.50
N GLY A 348 3.51 -20.07 18.40
CA GLY A 348 3.69 -19.58 19.77
C GLY A 348 3.52 -18.07 19.93
N LEU A 349 3.34 -17.32 18.84
CA LEU A 349 2.99 -15.90 18.88
C LEU A 349 1.48 -15.66 18.78
N PRO A 350 1.00 -14.48 19.21
CA PRO A 350 -0.39 -14.04 19.04
C PRO A 350 -0.90 -14.25 17.61
N LYS A 351 -2.12 -14.77 17.47
CA LYS A 351 -2.76 -14.93 16.15
C LYS A 351 -3.76 -13.83 15.88
N SER A 352 -4.28 -13.23 16.95
CA SER A 352 -5.25 -12.14 16.88
C SER A 352 -4.87 -10.99 17.80
N ILE A 353 -5.39 -9.79 17.50
CA ILE A 353 -5.27 -8.62 18.34
C ILE A 353 -5.91 -8.84 19.72
N PHE A 354 -6.85 -9.79 19.82
CA PHE A 354 -7.44 -10.21 21.10
C PHE A 354 -6.46 -10.98 21.99
N ASP A 355 -5.41 -11.57 21.41
CA ASP A 355 -4.35 -12.29 22.13
C ASP A 355 -3.22 -11.34 22.59
N ILE A 356 -3.29 -10.05 22.22
CA ILE A 356 -2.28 -9.05 22.55
C ILE A 356 -2.79 -8.17 23.68
N ASP A 357 -2.08 -8.20 24.80
CA ASP A 357 -2.23 -7.19 25.85
C ASP A 357 -1.34 -5.98 25.60
N SER A 358 -0.09 -6.22 25.18
CA SER A 358 0.88 -5.19 24.81
C SER A 358 1.86 -5.73 23.78
N THR A 359 2.26 -4.88 22.82
CA THR A 359 3.20 -5.27 21.76
C THR A 359 4.64 -5.48 22.26
N ALA A 360 4.96 -5.07 23.49
CA ALA A 360 6.25 -5.34 24.12
C ALA A 360 6.59 -6.84 24.18
N SER A 361 5.57 -7.69 24.29
CA SER A 361 5.71 -9.16 24.27
C SER A 361 6.25 -9.74 22.96
N LEU A 362 6.25 -8.95 21.88
CA LEU A 362 6.73 -9.37 20.56
C LEU A 362 8.22 -9.08 20.35
N LEU A 363 8.87 -8.32 21.24
CA LEU A 363 10.28 -7.95 21.10
C LEU A 363 11.17 -9.20 20.95
N GLY A 364 12.05 -9.19 19.94
CA GLY A 364 12.97 -10.29 19.66
C GLY A 364 12.30 -11.51 19.01
N ALA A 365 10.98 -11.52 18.84
CA ALA A 365 10.27 -12.59 18.15
C ALA A 365 10.77 -12.73 16.71
N ARG A 366 10.77 -13.97 16.21
CA ARG A 366 11.07 -14.23 14.80
C ARG A 366 9.95 -13.67 13.93
N ILE A 367 10.30 -13.19 12.74
CA ILE A 367 9.36 -12.74 11.72
C ILE A 367 9.10 -13.87 10.74
N ALA A 368 7.84 -14.11 10.36
CA ALA A 368 7.52 -15.05 9.30
C ALA A 368 7.99 -14.48 7.95
N THR A 369 8.76 -15.28 7.22
CA THR A 369 9.31 -14.91 5.90
C THR A 369 8.87 -15.90 4.84
N ASP A 370 8.83 -15.42 3.59
CA ASP A 370 8.72 -16.26 2.40
C ASP A 370 9.35 -15.54 1.21
N ASN A 371 9.33 -16.13 0.03
CA ASN A 371 10.02 -15.61 -1.16
C ASN A 371 9.56 -14.22 -1.60
N HIS A 372 8.38 -13.76 -1.18
CA HIS A 372 7.96 -12.38 -1.47
C HIS A 372 8.89 -11.37 -0.77
N CYS A 373 9.55 -11.73 0.33
CA CYS A 373 10.47 -10.87 1.08
C CYS A 373 11.64 -10.36 0.21
N PHE A 374 12.03 -11.09 -0.85
CA PHE A 374 13.00 -10.58 -1.83
C PHE A 374 12.56 -9.25 -2.45
N GLY A 375 11.24 -8.99 -2.57
CA GLY A 375 10.71 -7.70 -3.04
C GLY A 375 11.04 -6.54 -2.10
N CYS A 376 10.97 -6.76 -0.79
CA CYS A 376 11.30 -5.74 0.23
C CYS A 376 12.80 -5.52 0.38
N THR A 377 13.61 -6.54 0.08
CA THR A 377 15.07 -6.51 0.28
C THR A 377 15.86 -6.27 -1.00
N ALA A 378 15.22 -6.11 -2.16
CA ALA A 378 15.90 -5.87 -3.42
C ALA A 378 16.21 -4.38 -3.66
N GLY A 379 17.33 -4.08 -4.30
CA GLY A 379 17.73 -2.72 -4.69
C GLY A 379 17.94 -1.80 -3.48
N HIS A 380 17.28 -0.64 -3.51
CA HIS A 380 17.26 0.32 -2.38
C HIS A 380 16.30 -0.11 -1.24
N GLY A 381 15.78 -1.34 -1.30
CA GLY A 381 14.75 -1.83 -0.41
C GLY A 381 13.39 -1.14 -0.63
N SER A 382 12.36 -1.69 0.00
CA SER A 382 11.00 -1.17 -0.14
C SER A 382 10.24 -1.31 1.17
N SER A 383 9.74 -0.18 1.67
CA SER A 383 8.86 -0.07 2.82
C SER A 383 7.66 0.82 2.50
N CYS A 384 6.66 0.84 3.38
CA CYS A 384 5.57 1.80 3.25
C CYS A 384 6.04 3.27 3.47
N THR A 385 7.29 3.52 3.82
CA THR A 385 7.92 4.86 3.86
C THR A 385 9.01 5.03 2.78
N GLY A 386 8.97 4.22 1.73
CA GLY A 386 9.88 4.30 0.58
C GLY A 386 11.13 3.42 0.71
N ALA A 387 12.20 3.84 0.03
CA ALA A 387 13.49 3.18 0.05
C ALA A 387 14.11 3.16 1.45
N VAL A 388 14.78 2.06 1.81
CA VAL A 388 15.34 1.82 3.15
C VAL A 388 16.86 1.58 3.15
N ALA A 389 17.52 1.65 2.00
CA ALA A 389 18.95 1.43 1.84
C ALA A 389 19.58 2.30 0.74
#